data_AF-A0A8K1CDH4-F1
#
_entry.id   AF-A0A8K1CDH4-F1
#
_cell.length_a   1.000
_cell.length_b   1.000
_cell.length_c   1.000
_cell.angle_alpha   90.00
_cell.angle_beta   90.00
_cell.angle_gamma   90.00
#
_symmetry.space_group_name_H-M   'P 1'
#
loop_
_entity.id
_entity.type
_entity.pdbx_description
1 polymer ?
#
loop_
_entity_poly.entity_id
_entity_poly.type
_entity_poly.pdbx_seq_one_letter_code
_entity_poly.pdbx_strand_id
1 'polypeptide(L)'
;MSQKQSPSRMIILLPMMFLMNKIDFENPVILNSARAAYILCQALSLFLYLYIKRKIELKNDTRKIRIPGVTSPFDQTPNYDELTETTYRDHELAKVNEFIKQTLIGAGISSFIHFKMGVNHVVMIQSVMTPLNLYDNVLIQAYILGKRDGRIWNEKLEGEAIDAPVDGSATDAKKAKKQSGLPAVTPSEAIAQAVAAGSDADFDELWEVVKKNVNATTTDDKWTALMAACGSPVDTDDFIRNVIKAGADVTATDGDGWTALHWSAYHGRPEAAEALLENTPKKKLAALLAIKATDGRTALEVAEGEENSDVVEVIQKFSGSGASKKDESESELRRRKPAANATSTTSVDEVD
;
A
#
# COMPACT_ATOMS: atom_id res chain seq x y z
N MET A 1 -24.84 -7.45 -1.07
CA MET A 1 -24.74 -5.98 -1.13
C MET A 1 -23.93 -5.64 -2.35
N SER A 2 -24.40 -4.67 -3.14
CA SER A 2 -23.95 -4.28 -4.48
C SER A 2 -22.44 -4.42 -4.70
N GLN A 3 -22.04 -5.05 -5.82
CA GLN A 3 -20.71 -4.88 -6.41
C GLN A 3 -20.42 -3.39 -6.38
N LYS A 4 -19.54 -2.93 -5.48
CA LYS A 4 -19.13 -1.52 -5.44
C LYS A 4 -18.48 -1.27 -6.78
N GLN A 5 -19.22 -0.66 -7.72
CA GLN A 5 -18.61 -0.08 -8.89
C GLN A 5 -17.46 0.76 -8.37
N SER A 6 -16.25 0.55 -8.91
CA SER A 6 -15.09 1.34 -8.52
C SER A 6 -15.49 2.82 -8.47
N PRO A 7 -15.17 3.57 -7.41
CA PRO A 7 -15.53 4.99 -7.30
C PRO A 7 -15.17 5.77 -8.57
N SER A 8 -14.08 5.38 -9.24
CA SER A 8 -13.62 5.88 -10.53
C SER A 8 -14.64 5.71 -11.67
N ARG A 9 -15.34 4.57 -11.72
CA ARG A 9 -16.40 4.30 -12.72
C ARG A 9 -17.61 5.20 -12.49
N MET A 10 -18.02 5.42 -11.24
CA MET A 10 -19.15 6.29 -10.92
C MET A 10 -18.86 7.75 -11.29
N ILE A 11 -17.63 8.21 -11.12
CA ILE A 11 -17.18 9.56 -11.50
C ILE A 11 -17.32 9.80 -13.02
N ILE A 12 -17.14 8.76 -13.85
CA ILE A 12 -17.27 8.89 -15.31
C ILE A 12 -18.73 8.71 -15.76
N LEU A 13 -19.46 7.78 -15.14
CA LEU A 13 -20.84 7.44 -15.51
C LEU A 13 -21.86 8.55 -15.18
N LEU A 14 -21.70 9.24 -14.05
CA LEU A 14 -22.68 10.26 -13.61
C LEU A 14 -22.72 11.49 -14.52
N PRO A 15 -21.59 12.12 -14.89
CA PRO A 15 -21.58 13.21 -15.87
C PRO A 15 -22.05 12.76 -17.25
N MET A 16 -21.69 11.55 -17.67
CA MET A 16 -22.11 10.98 -18.94
C MET A 16 -23.63 10.84 -19.03
N MET A 17 -24.28 10.33 -17.97
CA MET A 17 -25.74 10.15 -17.93
C MET A 17 -26.47 11.49 -18.00
N PHE A 18 -25.91 12.55 -17.38
CA PHE A 18 -26.44 13.90 -17.49
C PHE A 18 -26.25 14.51 -18.89
N LEU A 19 -25.09 14.31 -19.52
CA LEU A 19 -24.83 14.75 -20.88
C LEU A 19 -25.72 14.03 -21.90
N MET A 20 -26.01 12.74 -21.68
CA MET A 20 -26.78 11.92 -22.61
C MET A 20 -28.21 12.44 -22.81
N ASN A 21 -28.83 13.01 -21.77
CA ASN A 21 -30.15 13.63 -21.85
C ASN A 21 -30.15 14.97 -22.62
N LYS A 22 -28.97 15.54 -22.90
CA LYS A 22 -28.82 16.80 -23.64
C LYS A 22 -28.39 16.59 -25.09
N ILE A 23 -28.13 15.36 -25.50
CA ILE A 23 -27.70 15.03 -26.86
C ILE A 23 -28.92 14.81 -27.74
N ASP A 24 -28.98 15.52 -28.86
CA ASP A 24 -30.01 15.32 -29.87
C ASP A 24 -29.63 14.17 -30.82
N PHE A 25 -30.24 12.99 -30.59
CA PHE A 25 -30.04 11.80 -31.42
C PHE A 25 -30.88 11.79 -32.70
N GLU A 26 -31.75 12.78 -32.92
CA GLU A 26 -32.44 12.97 -34.21
C GLU A 26 -31.50 13.59 -35.25
N ASN A 27 -30.43 14.25 -34.80
CA ASN A 27 -29.41 14.77 -35.69
C ASN A 27 -28.64 13.63 -36.38
N PRO A 28 -28.68 13.51 -37.72
CA PRO A 28 -28.07 12.40 -38.44
C PRO A 28 -26.54 12.37 -38.31
N VAL A 29 -25.89 13.52 -38.12
CA VAL A 29 -24.43 13.59 -37.94
C VAL A 29 -24.03 12.99 -36.60
N ILE A 30 -24.70 13.40 -35.52
CA ILE A 30 -24.46 12.89 -34.16
C ILE A 30 -24.73 11.38 -34.12
N LEU A 31 -25.87 10.95 -34.65
CA LEU A 31 -26.24 9.54 -34.64
C LEU A 31 -25.26 8.65 -35.44
N ASN A 32 -24.86 9.08 -36.64
CA ASN A 32 -23.89 8.33 -37.44
C ASN A 32 -22.49 8.32 -36.83
N SER A 33 -22.08 9.40 -36.16
CA SER A 33 -20.82 9.45 -35.42
C SER A 33 -20.81 8.45 -34.25
N ALA A 34 -21.91 8.35 -33.49
CA ALA A 34 -22.06 7.39 -32.40
C ALA A 34 -22.04 5.94 -32.91
N ARG A 35 -22.67 5.67 -34.07
CA ARG A 35 -22.61 4.36 -34.74
C ARG A 35 -21.19 4.00 -35.16
N ALA A 36 -20.46 4.95 -35.75
CA ALA A 36 -19.08 4.73 -36.17
C ALA A 36 -18.17 4.45 -34.96
N ALA A 37 -18.30 5.25 -33.88
CA ALA A 37 -17.56 5.03 -32.63
C ALA A 37 -17.86 3.67 -32.02
N TYR A 38 -19.13 3.25 -32.01
CA TYR A 38 -19.56 1.95 -31.52
C TYR A 38 -18.93 0.80 -32.32
N ILE A 39 -19.00 0.85 -33.65
CA ILE A 39 -18.39 -0.16 -34.53
C ILE A 39 -16.88 -0.22 -34.33
N LEU A 40 -16.21 0.93 -34.20
CA LEU A 40 -14.77 1.00 -33.95
C LEU A 40 -14.41 0.34 -32.60
N CYS A 41 -15.13 0.64 -31.53
CA CYS A 41 -14.91 0.05 -30.22
C CYS A 41 -15.12 -1.46 -30.25
N GLN A 42 -16.16 -1.92 -30.94
CA GLN A 42 -16.46 -3.34 -31.10
C GLN A 42 -15.37 -4.08 -31.89
N ALA A 43 -14.90 -3.50 -32.99
CA ALA A 43 -13.84 -4.05 -33.82
C ALA A 43 -12.51 -4.09 -33.06
N LEU A 44 -12.16 -3.02 -32.35
CA LEU A 44 -10.96 -2.95 -31.51
C LEU A 44 -11.00 -3.99 -30.39
N SER A 45 -12.15 -4.13 -29.71
CA SER A 45 -12.34 -5.14 -28.66
C SER A 45 -12.10 -6.54 -29.20
N LEU A 46 -12.69 -6.88 -30.34
CA LEU A 46 -12.53 -8.19 -30.96
C LEU A 46 -11.08 -8.43 -31.41
N PHE A 47 -10.45 -7.42 -32.02
CA PHE A 47 -9.04 -7.48 -32.41
C PHE A 47 -8.14 -7.77 -31.21
N LEU A 48 -8.31 -7.05 -30.10
CA LEU A 48 -7.50 -7.25 -28.90
C LEU A 48 -7.68 -8.65 -28.32
N TYR A 49 -8.90 -9.17 -28.23
CA TYR A 49 -9.12 -10.54 -27.75
C TYR A 49 -8.52 -11.61 -28.68
N LEU A 50 -8.62 -11.44 -29.99
CA LEU A 50 -7.99 -12.35 -30.96
C LEU A 50 -6.45 -12.27 -30.88
N TYR A 51 -5.89 -11.08 -30.67
CA TYR A 51 -4.47 -10.90 -30.45
C TYR A 51 -3.99 -11.58 -29.16
N ILE A 52 -4.72 -11.40 -28.05
CA ILE A 52 -4.43 -12.07 -26.77
C ILE A 52 -4.51 -13.59 -26.95
N LYS A 53 -5.54 -14.10 -27.63
CA LYS A 53 -5.69 -15.53 -27.93
C LYS A 53 -4.42 -16.08 -28.58
N ARG A 54 -3.95 -15.42 -29.63
CA ARG A 54 -2.73 -15.81 -30.34
C ARG A 54 -1.50 -15.76 -29.44
N LYS A 55 -1.40 -14.75 -28.57
CA LYS A 55 -0.29 -14.60 -27.62
C LYS A 55 -0.27 -15.73 -26.57
N ILE A 56 -1.43 -16.15 -26.08
CA ILE A 56 -1.57 -17.31 -25.16
C ILE A 56 -1.16 -18.61 -25.87
N GLU A 57 -1.63 -18.83 -27.10
CA GLU A 57 -1.28 -20.01 -27.92
C GLU A 57 0.24 -20.09 -28.16
N LEU A 58 0.89 -18.96 -28.42
CA LEU A 58 2.34 -18.88 -28.62
C LEU A 58 3.14 -19.09 -27.33
N LYS A 59 2.67 -18.52 -26.20
CA LYS A 59 3.33 -18.69 -24.89
C LYS A 59 3.29 -20.15 -24.43
N ASN A 60 2.21 -20.86 -24.75
CA ASN A 60 2.01 -22.28 -24.45
C ASN A 60 2.38 -22.65 -22.99
N ASP A 61 1.86 -21.88 -22.03
CA ASP A 61 2.15 -22.06 -20.60
C ASP A 61 1.38 -23.27 -20.05
N THR A 62 2.07 -24.40 -19.92
CA THR A 62 1.48 -25.68 -19.48
C THR A 62 1.55 -25.89 -17.96
N ARG A 63 1.92 -24.86 -17.18
CA ARG A 63 1.91 -24.97 -15.72
C ARG A 63 0.48 -25.22 -15.23
N LYS A 64 0.35 -26.18 -14.32
CA LYS A 64 -0.94 -26.57 -13.74
C LYS A 64 -1.36 -25.58 -12.67
N ILE A 65 -2.65 -25.26 -12.70
CA ILE A 65 -3.30 -24.36 -11.76
C ILE A 65 -4.64 -24.94 -11.31
N ARG A 66 -5.03 -24.59 -10.10
CA ARG A 66 -6.32 -24.95 -9.51
C ARG A 66 -7.11 -23.69 -9.26
N ILE A 67 -8.23 -23.55 -9.96
CA ILE A 67 -8.99 -22.30 -9.98
C ILE A 67 -10.22 -22.47 -9.09
N PRO A 68 -10.46 -21.55 -8.15
CA PRO A 68 -11.66 -21.60 -7.31
C PRO A 68 -12.91 -21.40 -8.17
N GLY A 69 -13.95 -22.17 -7.86
CA GLY A 69 -15.28 -21.94 -8.39
C GLY A 69 -15.86 -20.61 -7.91
N VAL A 70 -17.10 -20.33 -8.29
CA VAL A 70 -17.86 -19.19 -7.76
C VAL A 70 -19.01 -19.71 -6.93
N THR A 71 -19.24 -19.11 -5.77
CA THR A 71 -20.26 -19.55 -4.81
C THR A 71 -21.68 -19.54 -5.42
N SER A 72 -21.97 -18.58 -6.31
CA SER A 72 -23.25 -18.47 -7.00
C SER A 72 -23.13 -17.58 -8.25
N PRO A 73 -24.03 -17.70 -9.26
CA PRO A 73 -24.07 -16.77 -10.39
C PRO A 73 -24.17 -15.28 -10.01
N PHE A 74 -24.66 -14.97 -8.80
CA PHE A 74 -24.79 -13.61 -8.28
C PHE A 74 -23.74 -13.24 -7.23
N ASP A 75 -22.93 -14.22 -6.79
CA ASP A 75 -21.87 -14.04 -5.80
C ASP A 75 -20.56 -14.58 -6.38
N GLN A 76 -19.75 -13.65 -6.88
CA GLN A 76 -18.48 -13.93 -7.54
C GLN A 76 -17.31 -14.09 -6.56
N THR A 77 -17.60 -14.27 -5.26
CA THR A 77 -16.57 -14.63 -4.29
C THR A 77 -15.93 -15.96 -4.69
N PRO A 78 -14.59 -16.07 -4.68
CA PRO A 78 -13.90 -17.32 -4.95
C PRO A 78 -14.30 -18.40 -3.95
N ASN A 79 -14.86 -19.50 -4.45
CA ASN A 79 -15.16 -20.70 -3.68
C ASN A 79 -14.01 -21.70 -3.82
N TYR A 80 -13.22 -21.84 -2.75
CA TYR A 80 -12.06 -22.75 -2.72
C TYR A 80 -12.43 -24.21 -2.39
N ASP A 81 -13.69 -24.48 -2.04
CA ASP A 81 -14.17 -25.86 -1.81
C ASP A 81 -14.37 -26.61 -3.14
N GLU A 82 -14.63 -25.87 -4.23
CA GLU A 82 -14.79 -26.40 -5.58
C GLU A 82 -13.64 -25.91 -6.48
N LEU A 83 -12.50 -26.61 -6.45
CA LEU A 83 -11.34 -26.30 -7.29
C LEU A 83 -11.40 -27.04 -8.63
N THR A 84 -11.24 -26.31 -9.72
CA THR A 84 -11.07 -26.90 -11.06
C THR A 84 -9.59 -26.94 -11.41
N GLU A 85 -9.03 -28.14 -11.62
CA GLU A 85 -7.66 -28.32 -12.10
C GLU A 85 -7.58 -28.12 -13.62
N THR A 86 -6.66 -27.26 -14.06
CA THR A 86 -6.45 -26.93 -15.47
C THR A 86 -5.02 -26.42 -15.67
N THR A 87 -4.67 -26.05 -16.90
CA THR A 87 -3.39 -25.38 -17.20
C THR A 87 -3.62 -23.89 -17.41
N TYR A 88 -2.58 -23.06 -17.22
CA TYR A 88 -2.66 -21.63 -17.53
C TYR A 88 -3.13 -21.40 -18.96
N ARG A 89 -2.54 -22.10 -19.93
CA ARG A 89 -2.94 -22.01 -21.34
C ARG A 89 -4.42 -22.33 -21.52
N ASP A 90 -4.88 -23.48 -21.06
CA ASP A 90 -6.24 -23.94 -21.35
C ASP A 90 -7.29 -23.04 -20.68
N HIS A 91 -7.02 -22.60 -19.45
CA HIS A 91 -7.89 -21.67 -18.75
C HIS A 91 -7.94 -20.29 -19.42
N GLU A 92 -6.79 -19.69 -19.70
CA GLU A 92 -6.73 -18.37 -20.32
C GLU A 92 -7.36 -18.40 -21.73
N LEU A 93 -7.20 -19.49 -22.49
CA LEU A 93 -7.88 -19.67 -23.78
C LEU A 93 -9.40 -19.82 -23.62
N ALA A 94 -9.87 -20.57 -22.64
CA ALA A 94 -11.30 -20.69 -22.36
C ALA A 94 -11.90 -19.31 -22.04
N LYS A 95 -11.23 -18.52 -21.18
CA LYS A 95 -11.67 -17.18 -20.81
C LYS A 95 -11.64 -16.19 -21.96
N VAL A 96 -10.59 -16.16 -22.78
CA VAL A 96 -10.58 -15.34 -24.00
C VAL A 96 -11.75 -15.70 -24.92
N ASN A 97 -12.00 -16.98 -25.15
CA ASN A 97 -13.12 -17.40 -26.00
C ASN A 97 -14.48 -17.02 -25.40
N GLU A 98 -14.61 -17.03 -24.07
CA GLU A 98 -15.80 -16.53 -23.36
C GLU A 98 -16.00 -15.04 -23.63
N PHE A 99 -14.96 -14.21 -23.46
CA PHE A 99 -15.03 -12.77 -23.72
C PHE A 99 -15.32 -12.44 -25.19
N ILE A 100 -14.76 -13.20 -26.14
CA ILE A 100 -15.11 -13.06 -27.58
C ILE A 100 -16.59 -13.34 -27.79
N LYS A 101 -17.14 -14.43 -27.23
CA LYS A 101 -18.57 -14.76 -27.35
C LYS A 101 -19.45 -13.68 -26.73
N GLN A 102 -19.14 -13.22 -25.53
CA GLN A 102 -19.86 -12.13 -24.85
C GLN A 102 -19.85 -10.84 -25.68
N THR A 103 -18.70 -10.51 -26.27
CA THR A 103 -18.52 -9.34 -27.15
C THR A 103 -19.44 -9.44 -28.38
N LEU A 104 -19.49 -10.61 -29.03
CA LEU A 104 -20.35 -10.83 -30.21
C LEU A 104 -21.84 -10.83 -29.86
N ILE A 105 -22.24 -11.49 -28.77
CA ILE A 105 -23.64 -11.55 -28.31
C ILE A 105 -24.11 -10.15 -27.88
N GLY A 106 -23.30 -9.44 -27.09
CA GLY A 106 -23.58 -8.08 -26.66
C GLY A 106 -23.75 -7.12 -27.83
N ALA A 107 -22.96 -7.29 -28.89
CA ALA A 107 -23.12 -6.52 -30.11
C ALA A 107 -24.40 -6.84 -30.88
N GLY A 108 -24.79 -8.12 -30.95
CA GLY A 108 -26.06 -8.54 -31.53
C GLY A 108 -27.26 -7.92 -30.81
N ILE A 109 -27.27 -7.98 -29.47
CA ILE A 109 -28.32 -7.40 -28.63
C ILE A 109 -28.37 -5.87 -28.78
N SER A 110 -27.21 -5.20 -28.67
CA SER A 110 -27.14 -3.74 -28.79
C SER A 110 -27.58 -3.26 -30.17
N SER A 111 -27.19 -3.98 -31.23
CA SER A 111 -27.64 -3.71 -32.60
C SER A 111 -29.14 -3.91 -32.75
N PHE A 112 -29.71 -4.96 -32.15
CA PHE A 112 -31.16 -5.19 -32.16
C PHE A 112 -31.92 -4.05 -31.47
N ILE A 113 -31.49 -3.65 -30.27
CA ILE A 113 -32.10 -2.56 -29.51
C ILE A 113 -32.02 -1.23 -30.29
N HIS A 114 -30.88 -0.96 -30.91
CA HIS A 114 -30.67 0.24 -31.71
C HIS A 114 -31.52 0.26 -32.98
N PHE A 115 -31.37 -0.75 -33.84
CA PHE A 115 -31.98 -0.75 -35.17
C PHE A 115 -33.45 -1.15 -35.17
N LYS A 116 -33.88 -2.04 -34.27
CA LYS A 116 -35.26 -2.54 -34.24
C LYS A 116 -36.14 -1.82 -33.22
N MET A 117 -35.60 -1.46 -32.06
CA MET A 117 -36.37 -0.78 -31.01
C MET A 117 -36.21 0.74 -31.04
N GLY A 118 -35.33 1.28 -31.92
CA GLY A 118 -35.13 2.72 -32.09
C GLY A 118 -34.41 3.39 -30.90
N VAL A 119 -33.78 2.59 -30.04
CA VAL A 119 -33.18 3.08 -28.80
C VAL A 119 -31.74 3.53 -29.08
N ASN A 120 -31.61 4.74 -29.64
CA ASN A 120 -30.33 5.27 -30.15
C ASN A 120 -29.24 5.48 -29.09
N HIS A 121 -29.61 5.68 -27.82
CA HIS A 121 -28.63 5.89 -26.75
C HIS A 121 -27.74 4.67 -26.51
N VAL A 122 -28.19 3.46 -26.87
CA VAL A 122 -27.46 2.21 -26.58
C VAL A 122 -26.08 2.20 -27.24
N VAL A 123 -25.96 2.65 -28.50
CA VAL A 123 -24.69 2.65 -29.23
C VAL A 123 -23.71 3.69 -28.68
N MET A 124 -24.23 4.82 -28.18
CA MET A 124 -23.41 5.84 -27.53
C MET A 124 -22.89 5.34 -26.18
N ILE A 125 -23.75 4.68 -25.39
CA ILE A 125 -23.33 4.08 -24.12
C ILE A 125 -22.23 3.05 -24.37
N GLN A 126 -22.42 2.16 -25.33
CA GLN A 126 -21.42 1.14 -25.66
C GLN A 126 -20.11 1.75 -26.18
N SER A 127 -20.15 2.88 -26.89
CA SER A 127 -18.94 3.58 -27.34
C SER A 127 -18.04 4.05 -26.19
N VAL A 128 -18.60 4.27 -24.99
CA VAL A 128 -17.83 4.65 -23.79
C VAL A 128 -17.57 3.44 -22.89
N MET A 129 -18.58 2.58 -22.71
CA MET A 129 -18.49 1.45 -21.81
C MET A 129 -17.57 0.35 -22.33
N THR A 130 -17.53 0.10 -23.64
CA THR A 130 -16.67 -0.95 -24.20
C THR A 130 -15.18 -0.68 -23.93
N PRO A 131 -14.62 0.53 -24.17
CA PRO A 131 -13.25 0.86 -23.77
C PRO A 131 -12.99 0.74 -22.27
N LEU A 132 -13.91 1.17 -21.42
CA LEU A 132 -13.76 1.06 -19.96
C LEU A 132 -13.74 -0.40 -19.50
N ASN A 133 -14.63 -1.23 -20.05
CA ASN A 133 -14.68 -2.66 -19.77
C ASN A 133 -13.43 -3.39 -20.29
N LEU A 134 -12.88 -2.96 -21.43
CA LEU A 134 -11.61 -3.45 -21.94
C LEU A 134 -10.45 -3.10 -20.99
N TYR A 135 -10.40 -1.86 -20.51
CA TYR A 135 -9.37 -1.46 -19.55
C TYR A 135 -9.45 -2.32 -18.28
N ASP A 136 -10.63 -2.56 -17.72
CA ASP A 136 -10.76 -3.35 -16.49
C ASP A 136 -10.66 -4.88 -16.71
N ASN A 137 -10.54 -5.35 -17.95
CA ASN A 137 -10.43 -6.77 -18.24
C ASN A 137 -9.06 -7.31 -17.80
N VAL A 138 -9.06 -8.34 -16.96
CA VAL A 138 -7.86 -8.95 -16.39
C VAL A 138 -6.86 -9.42 -17.45
N LEU A 139 -7.34 -9.96 -18.57
CA LEU A 139 -6.46 -10.41 -19.66
C LEU A 139 -5.87 -9.24 -20.45
N ILE A 140 -6.62 -8.14 -20.61
CA ILE A 140 -6.11 -6.92 -21.26
C ILE A 140 -5.02 -6.30 -20.37
N GLN A 141 -5.26 -6.20 -19.07
CA GLN A 141 -4.26 -5.72 -18.11
C GLN A 141 -2.99 -6.57 -18.16
N ALA A 142 -3.12 -7.89 -18.13
CA ALA A 142 -2.00 -8.81 -18.13
C ALA A 142 -1.21 -8.85 -19.46
N TYR A 143 -1.90 -8.82 -20.61
CA TYR A 143 -1.26 -9.09 -21.90
C TYR A 143 -0.98 -7.86 -22.76
N ILE A 144 -1.71 -6.76 -22.55
CA ILE A 144 -1.58 -5.51 -23.32
C ILE A 144 -0.91 -4.43 -22.47
N LEU A 145 -1.36 -4.23 -21.23
CA LEU A 145 -0.87 -3.14 -20.38
C LEU A 145 0.34 -3.52 -19.52
N GLY A 146 0.72 -4.80 -19.51
CA GLY A 146 1.88 -5.29 -18.75
C GLY A 146 1.69 -5.28 -17.23
N LYS A 147 0.50 -4.94 -16.75
CA LYS A 147 0.11 -4.97 -15.33
C LYS A 147 -0.31 -6.37 -14.95
N ARG A 148 0.65 -7.30 -14.93
CA ARG A 148 0.44 -8.69 -14.47
C ARG A 148 1.02 -8.82 -13.06
N ASP A 149 0.38 -8.15 -12.11
CA ASP A 149 0.76 -8.22 -10.71
C ASP A 149 0.06 -9.43 -10.08
N GLY A 150 0.85 -10.39 -9.59
CA GLY A 150 0.36 -11.54 -8.83
C GLY A 150 -0.50 -12.57 -9.58
N ARG A 151 -1.44 -13.19 -8.85
CA ARG A 151 -2.31 -14.28 -9.29
C ARG A 151 -3.58 -13.72 -9.93
N ILE A 152 -3.64 -13.76 -11.24
CA ILE A 152 -4.71 -13.12 -12.02
C ILE A 152 -6.08 -13.83 -11.93
N TRP A 153 -6.12 -15.07 -11.45
CA TRP A 153 -7.34 -15.88 -11.35
C TRP A 153 -7.67 -16.27 -9.91
N ASN A 154 -6.97 -15.70 -8.91
CA ASN A 154 -6.98 -16.23 -7.55
C ASN A 154 -6.74 -17.75 -7.53
N GLU A 155 -5.87 -18.22 -8.43
CA GLU A 155 -5.55 -19.62 -8.61
C GLU A 155 -4.55 -20.13 -7.58
N LYS A 156 -4.58 -21.44 -7.33
CA LYS A 156 -3.55 -22.15 -6.58
C LYS A 156 -2.58 -22.87 -7.51
N LEU A 157 -1.31 -22.82 -7.14
CA LEU A 157 -0.24 -23.51 -7.87
C LEU A 157 -0.13 -24.97 -7.41
N GLU A 158 0.44 -25.81 -8.27
CA GLU A 158 0.70 -27.21 -7.95
C GLU A 158 1.61 -27.34 -6.73
N GLY A 159 1.15 -28.07 -5.70
CA GLY A 159 1.83 -28.21 -4.41
C GLY A 159 1.29 -27.31 -3.30
N GLU A 160 0.43 -26.34 -3.59
CA GLU A 160 -0.20 -25.51 -2.58
C GLU A 160 -1.36 -26.22 -1.89
N ALA A 161 -1.42 -26.10 -0.56
CA ALA A 161 -2.52 -26.66 0.23
C ALA A 161 -3.86 -26.01 -0.15
N ILE A 162 -4.92 -26.82 -0.21
CA ILE A 162 -6.30 -26.40 -0.55
C ILE A 162 -6.81 -25.31 0.41
N ASP A 163 -6.26 -25.21 1.61
CA ASP A 163 -6.67 -24.21 2.61
C ASP A 163 -5.71 -23.01 2.69
N ALA A 164 -4.74 -22.89 1.77
CA ALA A 164 -3.80 -21.77 1.76
C ALA A 164 -4.45 -20.45 1.28
N PRO A 165 -4.23 -19.30 1.94
CA PRO A 165 -4.63 -18.02 1.39
C PRO A 165 -4.06 -17.86 -0.02
N VAL A 166 -4.89 -17.39 -0.94
CA VAL A 166 -4.43 -16.99 -2.26
C VAL A 166 -4.27 -15.48 -2.21
N ASP A 167 -3.03 -15.01 -2.30
CA ASP A 167 -2.74 -13.57 -2.32
C ASP A 167 -3.34 -12.99 -3.61
N GLY A 168 -4.44 -12.22 -3.50
CA GLY A 168 -5.01 -11.53 -4.65
C GLY A 168 -6.50 -11.16 -4.66
N SER A 169 -7.40 -11.74 -3.83
CA SER A 169 -8.82 -11.33 -3.88
C SER A 169 -9.14 -10.22 -2.89
N ALA A 170 -9.22 -8.99 -3.40
CA ALA A 170 -9.80 -7.86 -2.69
C ALA A 170 -11.27 -8.16 -2.31
N THR A 171 -11.48 -8.63 -1.09
CA THR A 171 -12.51 -8.22 -0.11
C THR A 171 -12.45 -9.19 1.07
N ASP A 172 -12.50 -8.64 2.28
CA ASP A 172 -12.58 -9.34 3.58
C ASP A 172 -11.25 -9.81 4.19
N ALA A 173 -10.35 -8.85 4.36
CA ALA A 173 -9.34 -8.87 5.41
C ALA A 173 -10.01 -8.87 6.80
N LYS A 174 -10.25 -10.06 7.37
CA LYS A 174 -10.21 -10.26 8.82
C LYS A 174 -10.07 -11.74 9.15
N LYS A 175 -8.90 -12.07 9.70
CA LYS A 175 -8.49 -13.36 10.27
C LYS A 175 -8.40 -14.51 9.26
N ALA A 176 -7.19 -14.82 8.84
CA ALA A 176 -6.58 -16.11 9.22
C ALA A 176 -5.11 -16.13 8.84
N LYS A 177 -4.28 -16.40 9.85
CA LYS A 177 -2.86 -16.78 9.73
C LYS A 177 -2.67 -17.83 8.63
N LYS A 178 -1.70 -17.63 7.74
CA LYS A 178 -0.96 -18.77 7.23
C LYS A 178 0.50 -18.44 6.98
N GLN A 179 1.32 -19.12 7.77
CA GLN A 179 2.71 -19.40 7.48
C GLN A 179 2.80 -20.06 6.09
N SER A 180 3.57 -19.47 5.18
CA SER A 180 4.09 -20.19 4.02
C SER A 180 5.56 -19.84 3.85
N GLY A 181 6.38 -20.87 3.62
CA GLY A 181 7.83 -20.74 3.51
C GLY A 181 8.19 -20.04 2.21
N LEU A 182 8.72 -18.82 2.34
CA LEU A 182 9.33 -18.07 1.24
C LEU A 182 10.57 -18.82 0.69
N PRO A 183 10.95 -18.61 -0.58
CA PRO A 183 12.35 -18.78 -0.97
C PRO A 183 13.19 -17.94 -0.01
N ALA A 184 14.38 -18.42 0.38
CA ALA A 184 15.17 -17.81 1.45
C ALA A 184 15.73 -16.42 1.08
N VAL A 185 14.87 -15.41 0.95
CA VAL A 185 15.24 -14.00 0.93
C VAL A 185 15.76 -13.73 2.32
N THR A 186 17.00 -13.31 2.39
CA THR A 186 17.62 -13.00 3.67
C THR A 186 16.93 -11.76 4.27
N PRO A 187 16.88 -11.63 5.61
CA PRO A 187 16.37 -10.40 6.23
C PRO A 187 17.03 -9.12 5.69
N SER A 188 18.30 -9.20 5.30
CA SER A 188 19.05 -8.10 4.69
C SER A 188 18.48 -7.68 3.34
N GLU A 189 18.22 -8.65 2.45
CA GLU A 189 17.63 -8.39 1.12
C GLU A 189 16.19 -7.90 1.23
N ALA A 190 15.39 -8.44 2.15
CA ALA A 190 14.01 -8.01 2.35
C ALA A 190 13.93 -6.55 2.82
N ILE A 191 14.82 -6.13 3.72
CA ILE A 191 14.89 -4.72 4.15
C ILE A 191 15.30 -3.83 2.96
N ALA A 192 16.30 -4.23 2.18
CA ALA A 192 16.72 -3.46 1.00
C ALA A 192 15.60 -3.31 -0.05
N GLN A 193 14.83 -4.38 -0.27
CA GLN A 193 13.66 -4.35 -1.16
C GLN A 193 12.58 -3.40 -0.65
N ALA A 194 12.27 -3.43 0.65
CA ALA A 194 11.28 -2.52 1.23
C ALA A 194 11.70 -1.05 1.11
N VAL A 195 12.98 -0.74 1.34
CA VAL A 195 13.52 0.61 1.16
C VAL A 195 13.42 1.04 -0.31
N ALA A 196 13.80 0.18 -1.26
CA ALA A 196 13.75 0.47 -2.69
C ALA A 196 12.32 0.62 -3.24
N ALA A 197 11.35 -0.11 -2.67
CA ALA A 197 9.95 -0.08 -3.08
C ALA A 197 9.21 1.18 -2.61
N GLY A 198 9.67 1.85 -1.55
CA GLY A 198 9.11 3.11 -1.07
C GLY A 198 7.62 2.99 -0.71
N SER A 199 6.73 3.57 -1.55
CA SER A 199 5.28 3.49 -1.36
C SER A 199 4.67 2.12 -1.68
N ASP A 200 5.39 1.30 -2.45
CA ASP A 200 4.92 -0.03 -2.86
C ASP A 200 5.46 -1.14 -1.94
N ALA A 201 6.09 -0.77 -0.83
CA ALA A 201 6.69 -1.71 0.12
C ALA A 201 5.61 -2.50 0.90
N ASP A 202 5.72 -3.84 0.87
CA ASP A 202 4.87 -4.73 1.67
C ASP A 202 5.50 -4.98 3.06
N PHE A 203 5.02 -4.24 4.06
CA PHE A 203 5.50 -4.38 5.44
C PHE A 203 5.01 -5.65 6.14
N ASP A 204 3.95 -6.29 5.65
CA ASP A 204 3.48 -7.58 6.19
C ASP A 204 4.42 -8.71 5.74
N GLU A 205 4.86 -8.70 4.49
CA GLU A 205 5.89 -9.61 3.99
C GLU A 205 7.23 -9.37 4.68
N LEU A 206 7.64 -8.09 4.80
CA LEU A 206 8.86 -7.74 5.53
C LEU A 206 8.82 -8.30 6.96
N TRP A 207 7.68 -8.22 7.65
CA TRP A 207 7.51 -8.72 9.00
C TRP A 207 7.75 -10.23 9.08
N GLU A 208 7.20 -11.01 8.16
CA GLU A 208 7.35 -12.46 8.17
C GLU A 208 8.81 -12.91 8.02
N VAL A 209 9.63 -12.14 7.29
CA VAL A 209 11.07 -12.38 7.12
C VAL A 209 11.85 -11.92 8.36
N VAL A 210 11.61 -10.70 8.85
CA VAL A 210 12.44 -10.10 9.91
C VAL A 210 12.03 -10.50 11.32
N LYS A 211 10.82 -11.04 11.57
CA LYS A 211 10.36 -11.36 12.94
C LYS A 211 11.25 -12.32 13.73
N LYS A 212 12.05 -13.15 13.06
CA LYS A 212 13.04 -14.05 13.69
C LYS A 212 14.37 -13.36 14.00
N ASN A 213 14.66 -12.25 13.32
CA ASN A 213 15.84 -11.42 13.50
C ASN A 213 15.51 -9.96 13.20
N VAL A 214 14.81 -9.30 14.12
CA VAL A 214 14.31 -7.93 13.95
C VAL A 214 15.43 -6.88 13.90
N ASN A 215 16.65 -7.27 14.28
CA ASN A 215 17.85 -6.43 14.25
C ASN A 215 18.76 -6.75 13.04
N ALA A 216 18.23 -7.45 12.03
CA ALA A 216 18.92 -7.58 10.77
C ALA A 216 19.14 -6.22 10.10
N THR A 217 20.22 -6.14 9.33
CA THR A 217 20.64 -4.93 8.64
C THR A 217 20.94 -5.22 7.17
N THR A 218 20.79 -4.21 6.30
CA THR A 218 21.29 -4.27 4.92
C THR A 218 22.82 -4.34 4.90
N THR A 219 23.41 -4.97 3.87
CA THR A 219 24.86 -5.14 3.77
C THR A 219 25.61 -3.82 3.58
N ASP A 220 25.00 -2.89 2.84
CA ASP A 220 25.71 -1.73 2.32
C ASP A 220 25.59 -0.55 3.30
N ASP A 221 24.35 -0.21 3.66
CA ASP A 221 24.03 0.99 4.45
C ASP A 221 23.48 0.68 5.85
N LYS A 222 23.54 -0.59 6.29
CA LYS A 222 23.09 -1.04 7.62
C LYS A 222 21.64 -0.67 7.98
N TRP A 223 20.77 -0.51 7.00
CA TRP A 223 19.35 -0.20 7.24
C TRP A 223 18.68 -1.31 8.03
N THR A 224 17.92 -0.92 9.04
CA THR A 224 17.05 -1.83 9.79
C THR A 224 15.61 -1.77 9.25
N ALA A 225 14.83 -2.81 9.52
CA ALA A 225 13.40 -2.79 9.22
C ALA A 225 12.65 -1.63 9.89
N LEU A 226 13.11 -1.21 11.07
CA LEU A 226 12.52 -0.09 11.81
C LEU A 226 12.78 1.26 11.11
N MET A 227 13.98 1.45 10.53
CA MET A 227 14.31 2.64 9.74
C MET A 227 13.48 2.69 8.45
N ALA A 228 13.38 1.56 7.73
CA ALA A 228 12.57 1.45 6.53
C ALA A 228 11.10 1.84 6.80
N ALA A 229 10.53 1.37 7.91
CA ALA A 229 9.17 1.73 8.30
C ALA A 229 9.03 3.21 8.64
N CYS A 230 9.92 3.77 9.46
CA CYS A 230 9.80 5.17 9.89
C CYS A 230 10.05 6.17 8.76
N GLY A 231 10.81 5.79 7.72
CA GLY A 231 11.05 6.63 6.54
C GLY A 231 10.09 6.40 5.36
N SER A 232 9.26 5.35 5.38
CA SER A 232 8.36 5.04 4.27
C SER A 232 7.16 6.00 4.21
N PRO A 233 6.61 6.36 3.03
CA PRO A 233 5.46 7.25 2.92
C PRO A 233 4.10 6.59 3.23
N VAL A 234 4.03 5.28 3.48
CA VAL A 234 2.77 4.57 3.80
C VAL A 234 2.55 4.41 5.30
N ASP A 235 1.33 4.14 5.73
CA ASP A 235 1.03 3.83 7.14
C ASP A 235 1.72 2.52 7.57
N THR A 236 2.59 2.63 8.58
CA THR A 236 3.44 1.53 9.07
C THR A 236 3.36 1.39 10.58
N ASP A 237 2.35 1.99 11.22
CA ASP A 237 2.28 2.13 12.67
C ASP A 237 2.20 0.76 13.38
N ASP A 238 1.40 -0.15 12.84
CA ASP A 238 1.27 -1.52 13.36
C ASP A 238 2.58 -2.30 13.21
N PHE A 239 3.29 -2.11 12.09
CA PHE A 239 4.59 -2.73 11.86
C PHE A 239 5.63 -2.21 12.88
N ILE A 240 5.74 -0.90 13.05
CA ILE A 240 6.64 -0.26 14.04
C ILE A 240 6.39 -0.84 15.44
N ARG A 241 5.12 -0.88 15.87
CA ARG A 241 4.72 -1.48 17.15
C ARG A 241 5.17 -2.94 17.28
N ASN A 242 4.97 -3.75 16.25
CA ASN A 242 5.28 -5.18 16.28
C ASN A 242 6.78 -5.44 16.33
N VAL A 243 7.58 -4.74 15.53
CA VAL A 243 9.03 -4.92 15.50
C VAL A 243 9.67 -4.48 16.82
N ILE A 244 9.22 -3.36 17.42
CA ILE A 244 9.72 -2.93 18.74
C ILE A 244 9.35 -3.94 19.84
N LYS A 245 8.11 -4.44 19.85
CA LYS A 245 7.67 -5.49 20.81
C LYS A 245 8.48 -6.78 20.66
N ALA A 246 8.95 -7.09 19.46
CA ALA A 246 9.82 -8.23 19.20
C ALA A 246 11.31 -7.97 19.51
N GLY A 247 11.66 -6.79 20.03
CA GLY A 247 13.00 -6.47 20.51
C GLY A 247 13.90 -5.77 19.50
N ALA A 248 13.32 -5.03 18.54
CA ALA A 248 14.12 -4.15 17.70
C ALA A 248 14.92 -3.16 18.55
N ASP A 249 16.16 -2.94 18.13
CA ASP A 249 17.00 -1.92 18.70
C ASP A 249 16.64 -0.56 18.13
N VAL A 250 15.78 0.15 18.86
CA VAL A 250 15.36 1.52 18.51
C VAL A 250 16.53 2.50 18.41
N THR A 251 17.69 2.20 19.03
CA THR A 251 18.89 3.02 18.99
C THR A 251 19.87 2.65 17.87
N ALA A 252 19.53 1.68 17.02
CA ALA A 252 20.35 1.32 15.87
C ALA A 252 20.50 2.51 14.92
N THR A 253 21.66 2.59 14.27
CA THR A 253 21.99 3.61 13.28
C THR A 253 22.43 2.99 11.96
N ASP A 254 22.06 3.64 10.86
CA ASP A 254 22.49 3.25 9.52
C ASP A 254 23.93 3.74 9.22
N GLY A 255 24.34 3.65 7.95
CA GLY A 255 25.65 4.11 7.48
C GLY A 255 25.95 5.57 7.76
N ASP A 256 24.93 6.43 7.83
CA ASP A 256 25.06 7.88 8.07
C ASP A 256 24.86 8.24 9.55
N GLY A 257 24.71 7.25 10.43
CA GLY A 257 24.46 7.49 11.84
C GLY A 257 22.99 7.81 12.15
N TRP A 258 22.08 7.66 11.18
CA TRP A 258 20.67 7.99 11.36
C TRP A 258 19.93 6.86 12.05
N THR A 259 19.14 7.21 13.06
CA THR A 259 18.20 6.28 13.70
C THR A 259 16.86 6.28 12.97
N ALA A 260 15.99 5.33 13.30
CA ALA A 260 14.61 5.34 12.81
C ALA A 260 13.86 6.65 13.11
N LEU A 261 14.16 7.30 14.24
CA LEU A 261 13.56 8.59 14.60
C LEU A 261 14.05 9.73 13.68
N HIS A 262 15.31 9.70 13.22
CA HIS A 262 15.83 10.65 12.23
C HIS A 262 15.07 10.51 10.90
N TRP A 263 14.83 9.27 10.45
CA TRP A 263 14.08 9.01 9.22
C TRP A 263 12.62 9.51 9.29
N SER A 264 11.92 9.32 10.42
CA SER A 264 10.58 9.93 10.60
C SER A 264 10.62 11.46 10.65
N ALA A 265 11.69 12.03 11.22
CA ALA A 265 11.87 13.48 11.31
C ALA A 265 12.16 14.12 9.94
N TYR A 266 12.97 13.48 9.11
CA TYR A 266 13.30 13.96 7.77
C TYR A 266 12.09 13.87 6.83
N HIS A 267 11.36 12.76 6.85
CA HIS A 267 10.20 12.54 5.98
C HIS A 267 8.89 13.13 6.49
N GLY A 268 8.89 13.83 7.63
CA GLY A 268 7.70 14.49 8.17
C GLY A 268 6.59 13.53 8.56
N ARG A 269 6.93 12.45 9.29
CA ARG A 269 5.99 11.38 9.66
C ARG A 269 5.64 11.38 11.15
N PRO A 270 4.66 12.20 11.59
CA PRO A 270 4.33 12.32 13.00
C PRO A 270 3.75 11.02 13.58
N GLU A 271 2.94 10.28 12.83
CA GLU A 271 2.36 9.01 13.29
C GLU A 271 3.43 7.94 13.52
N ALA A 272 4.40 7.83 12.60
CA ALA A 272 5.52 6.91 12.75
C ALA A 272 6.43 7.30 13.92
N ALA A 273 6.70 8.59 14.09
CA ALA A 273 7.47 9.10 15.23
C ALA A 273 6.75 8.82 16.57
N GLU A 274 5.43 9.03 16.62
CA GLU A 274 4.62 8.77 17.82
C GLU A 274 4.60 7.26 18.12
N ALA A 275 4.33 6.41 17.13
CA ALA A 275 4.35 4.95 17.30
C ALA A 275 5.71 4.44 17.81
N LEU A 276 6.81 4.98 17.28
CA LEU A 276 8.18 4.66 17.71
C LEU A 276 8.42 5.09 19.17
N LEU A 277 8.09 6.33 19.53
CA LEU A 277 8.36 6.89 20.86
C LEU A 277 7.47 6.28 21.95
N GLU A 278 6.19 6.03 21.66
CA GLU A 278 5.26 5.38 22.58
C GLU A 278 5.66 3.96 22.95
N ASN A 279 6.22 3.23 21.98
CA ASN A 279 6.59 1.82 22.15
C ASN A 279 8.06 1.65 22.55
N THR A 280 8.86 2.73 22.50
CA THR A 280 10.25 2.72 22.95
C THR A 280 10.31 2.43 24.46
N PRO A 281 11.10 1.43 24.91
CA PRO A 281 11.29 1.20 26.33
C PRO A 281 11.81 2.46 27.04
N LYS A 282 11.17 2.86 28.14
CA LYS A 282 11.52 4.11 28.88
C LYS A 282 13.01 4.27 29.18
N LYS A 283 13.73 3.16 29.42
CA LYS A 283 15.18 3.16 29.66
C LYS A 283 16.02 3.57 28.44
N LYS A 284 15.50 3.36 27.22
CA LYS A 284 16.14 3.73 25.95
C LYS A 284 15.64 5.07 25.41
N LEU A 285 14.51 5.59 25.88
CA LEU A 285 13.90 6.81 25.36
C LEU A 285 14.84 8.02 25.41
N ALA A 286 15.44 8.30 26.57
CA ALA A 286 16.37 9.42 26.72
C ALA A 286 17.63 9.26 25.84
N ALA A 287 18.11 8.01 25.69
CA ALA A 287 19.23 7.72 24.81
C ALA A 287 18.86 7.94 23.34
N LEU A 288 17.70 7.43 22.89
CA LEU A 288 17.20 7.58 21.52
C LEU A 288 17.08 9.04 21.11
N LEU A 289 16.52 9.88 21.98
CA LEU A 289 16.34 11.31 21.74
C LEU A 289 17.68 12.08 21.66
N ALA A 290 18.74 11.56 22.27
CA ALA A 290 20.04 12.21 22.34
C ALA A 290 21.04 11.73 21.27
N ILE A 291 20.69 10.71 20.46
CA ILE A 291 21.58 10.23 19.39
C ILE A 291 21.71 11.32 18.33
N LYS A 292 22.95 11.60 17.95
CA LYS A 292 23.31 12.51 16.86
C LYS A 292 23.76 11.68 15.67
N ALA A 293 23.24 12.01 14.48
CA ALA A 293 23.74 11.51 13.22
C ALA A 293 25.16 12.03 12.92
N THR A 294 25.76 11.56 11.83
CA THR A 294 27.14 11.95 11.44
C THR A 294 27.29 13.45 11.18
N ASP A 295 26.20 14.12 10.80
CA ASP A 295 26.13 15.58 10.64
C ASP A 295 26.01 16.35 11.97
N GLY A 296 25.98 15.64 13.10
CA GLY A 296 25.90 16.20 14.45
C GLY A 296 24.49 16.59 14.89
N ARG A 297 23.46 16.37 14.06
CA ARG A 297 22.06 16.69 14.38
C ARG A 297 21.36 15.52 15.07
N THR A 298 20.51 15.84 16.04
CA THR A 298 19.51 14.94 16.61
C THR A 298 18.27 14.89 15.71
N ALA A 299 17.40 13.90 15.93
CA ALA A 299 16.15 13.81 15.17
C ALA A 299 15.25 15.06 15.35
N LEU A 300 15.29 15.72 16.51
CA LEU A 300 14.59 16.99 16.73
C LEU A 300 15.15 18.10 15.85
N GLU A 301 16.47 18.25 15.82
CA GLU A 301 17.17 19.25 14.99
C GLU A 301 16.98 18.96 13.48
N VAL A 302 16.83 17.69 13.08
CA VAL A 302 16.43 17.32 11.72
C VAL A 302 15.00 17.75 11.42
N ALA A 303 14.04 17.45 12.30
CA ALA A 303 12.64 17.85 12.09
C ALA A 303 12.48 19.38 12.03
N GLU A 304 13.21 20.13 12.85
CA GLU A 304 13.23 21.60 12.82
C GLU A 304 13.86 22.12 11.51
N GLY A 305 14.93 21.49 11.04
CA GLY A 305 15.60 21.86 9.79
C GLY A 305 14.78 21.59 8.53
N GLU A 306 13.94 20.54 8.54
CA GLU A 306 13.03 20.20 7.43
C GLU A 306 11.64 20.85 7.58
N GLU A 307 11.44 21.72 8.56
CA GLU A 307 10.16 22.42 8.85
C GLU A 307 8.97 21.47 9.17
N ASN A 308 9.25 20.27 9.69
CA ASN A 308 8.24 19.27 10.04
C ASN A 308 7.67 19.49 11.45
N SER A 309 6.86 20.55 11.61
CA SER A 309 6.32 21.02 12.91
C SER A 309 5.57 19.94 13.71
N ASP A 310 4.84 19.06 13.02
CA ASP A 310 4.04 18.03 13.68
C ASP A 310 4.95 16.97 14.34
N VAL A 311 6.08 16.64 13.69
CA VAL A 311 7.08 15.73 14.28
C VAL A 311 7.82 16.41 15.43
N VAL A 312 8.10 17.70 15.34
CA VAL A 312 8.68 18.50 16.43
C VAL A 312 7.78 18.42 17.67
N GLU A 313 6.47 18.63 17.52
CA GLU A 313 5.50 18.55 18.62
C GLU A 313 5.50 17.15 19.26
N VAL A 314 5.47 16.10 18.43
CA VAL A 314 5.55 14.71 18.90
C VAL A 314 6.84 14.48 19.70
N ILE A 315 8.01 14.83 19.17
CA ILE A 315 9.30 14.59 19.86
C ILE A 315 9.37 15.38 21.19
N GLN A 316 8.88 16.62 21.21
CA GLN A 316 8.87 17.45 22.42
C GLN A 316 7.93 16.89 23.50
N LYS A 317 6.76 16.38 23.12
CA LYS A 317 5.82 15.69 24.04
C LYS A 317 6.49 14.54 24.80
N PHE A 318 7.33 13.74 24.12
CA PHE A 318 8.06 12.64 24.75
C PHE A 318 9.33 13.08 25.48
N SER A 319 9.95 14.18 25.06
CA SER A 319 11.09 14.80 25.77
C SER A 319 10.67 15.39 27.12
N GLY A 320 9.51 16.05 27.19
CA GLY A 320 8.96 16.62 28.43
C GLY A 320 8.38 15.58 29.39
N SER A 321 7.93 14.43 28.88
CA SER A 321 7.36 13.34 29.71
C SER A 321 8.40 12.55 30.53
N GLY A 322 9.70 12.70 30.22
CA GLY A 322 10.81 12.22 31.04
C GLY A 322 11.14 13.13 32.23
N ALA A 323 10.62 14.36 32.23
CA ALA A 323 10.79 15.36 33.28
C ALA A 323 9.47 15.57 34.06
N SER A 324 8.89 14.50 34.59
CA SER A 324 7.78 14.65 35.55
C SER A 324 8.30 15.20 36.88
N LYS A 325 8.27 16.53 37.04
CA LYS A 325 7.97 17.26 38.30
C LYS A 325 8.71 16.85 39.58
N LYS A 326 9.91 16.25 39.53
CA LYS A 326 10.71 15.93 40.74
C LYS A 326 11.97 16.78 40.92
N ASP A 327 12.60 17.25 39.83
CA ASP A 327 13.90 17.91 39.93
C ASP A 327 13.83 19.43 40.12
N GLU A 328 12.68 20.08 39.87
CA GLU A 328 12.46 21.46 40.31
C GLU A 328 12.40 21.54 41.85
N SER A 329 11.85 20.52 42.53
CA SER A 329 11.77 20.52 43.99
C SER A 329 13.13 20.27 44.67
N GLU A 330 14.02 19.46 44.08
CA GLU A 330 15.36 19.23 44.64
C GLU A 330 16.35 20.35 44.28
N SER A 331 16.23 20.96 43.10
CA SER A 331 17.06 22.12 42.73
C SER A 331 16.65 23.39 43.48
N GLU A 332 15.37 23.57 43.83
CA GLU A 332 14.91 24.62 44.74
C GLU A 332 15.22 24.32 46.22
N LEU A 333 15.19 23.05 46.67
CA LEU A 333 15.63 22.71 48.03
C LEU A 333 17.13 22.90 48.23
N ARG A 334 17.96 22.63 47.21
CA ARG A 334 19.42 22.90 47.26
C ARG A 334 19.74 24.40 47.21
N ARG A 335 18.90 25.23 46.58
CA ARG A 335 19.04 26.70 46.61
C ARG A 335 18.53 27.33 47.91
N ARG A 336 17.70 26.63 48.71
CA ARG A 336 17.10 27.14 49.96
C ARG A 336 17.75 26.62 51.25
N LYS A 337 19.03 26.26 51.24
CA LYS A 337 19.78 26.09 52.49
C LYS A 337 20.81 27.20 52.66
N PRO A 338 20.45 28.34 53.31
CA PRO A 338 21.45 29.29 53.75
C PRO A 338 22.29 28.62 54.85
N ALA A 339 23.61 28.69 54.69
CA ALA A 339 24.56 28.35 55.74
C ALA A 339 24.30 29.24 56.95
N ALA A 340 23.82 28.64 58.04
CA ALA A 340 23.83 29.28 59.35
C ALA A 340 25.17 28.96 60.04
N ASN A 341 25.67 29.98 60.76
CA ASN A 341 26.85 30.05 61.63
C ASN A 341 28.23 30.26 60.98
N ALA A 342 28.79 31.46 61.17
CA ALA A 342 29.68 31.72 62.32
C ALA A 342 30.09 33.21 62.42
N THR A 343 29.65 33.87 63.50
CA THR A 343 30.41 34.76 64.41
C THR A 343 31.37 35.84 63.86
N SER A 344 30.97 37.10 64.11
CA SER A 344 31.70 38.16 64.84
C SER A 344 33.21 38.37 64.59
N THR A 345 33.63 39.58 64.21
CA THR A 345 34.16 40.63 65.12
C THR A 345 34.89 41.75 64.35
N THR A 346 34.72 42.99 64.85
CA THR A 346 35.72 44.09 64.93
C THR A 346 36.32 44.73 63.66
N SER A 347 35.79 45.93 63.37
CA SER A 347 36.46 47.25 63.47
C SER A 347 37.63 47.67 62.56
N VAL A 348 37.57 48.96 62.20
CA VAL A 348 38.65 49.96 62.01
C VAL A 348 38.96 50.38 60.56
N ASP A 349 38.54 51.62 60.28
CA ASP A 349 39.22 52.76 59.61
C ASP A 349 39.33 52.99 58.08
N GLU A 350 39.28 54.31 57.83
CA GLU A 350 39.86 55.18 56.77
C GLU A 350 39.10 55.33 55.43
N VAL A 351 38.46 56.50 55.17
CA VAL A 351 39.00 57.80 54.68
C VAL A 351 39.41 57.66 53.20
N ASP A 352 38.93 58.43 52.21
CA ASP A 352 38.37 59.79 52.08
C ASP A 352 37.18 59.83 51.10
#